data_AF-A0A8X6PFT7-F1
#
_entry.id   AF-A0A8X6PFT7-F1
#
_cell.length_a   1.000
_cell.length_b   1.000
_cell.length_c   1.000
_cell.angle_alpha   90.00
_cell.angle_beta   90.00
_cell.angle_gamma   90.00
#
_symmetry.space_group_name_H-M   'P 1'
#
loop_
_entity.id
_entity.type
_entity.pdbx_description
1 polymer ?
#
loop_
_entity_poly.entity_id
_entity_poly.type
_entity_poly.pdbx_seq_one_letter_code
_entity_poly.pdbx_strand_id
1 'polypeptide(L)'
;MKIENNFLGELESIGIKHEDFKNSEENQALKTFNRTTIFQNDCYEVQLPWKREWRDLTVTLLKKKQRLQSLQNRLRRTPNMYSEYSEIIKIYLKQIIIERGEETR
;
A
#
# COMPACT_ATOMS: atom_id res chain seq x y z
N MET A 1 -29.97 -19.07 22.43
CA MET A 1 -30.56 -18.50 21.19
C MET A 1 -29.54 -18.74 20.07
N LYS A 2 -29.78 -19.72 19.20
CA LYS A 2 -28.90 -20.04 18.07
C LYS A 2 -29.24 -19.06 16.94
N ILE A 3 -28.32 -18.18 16.58
CA ILE A 3 -28.44 -17.44 15.32
C ILE A 3 -27.98 -18.43 14.24
N GLU A 4 -28.93 -19.10 13.61
CA GLU A 4 -28.65 -19.87 12.40
C GLU A 4 -28.33 -18.87 11.28
N ASN A 5 -27.06 -18.81 10.89
CA ASN A 5 -26.59 -18.00 9.79
C ASN A 5 -27.14 -18.55 8.47
N ASN A 6 -28.30 -18.05 8.04
CA ASN A 6 -28.93 -18.40 6.77
C ASN A 6 -28.34 -17.67 5.55
N PHE A 7 -27.27 -16.89 5.76
CA PHE A 7 -26.62 -16.06 4.77
C PHE A 7 -26.09 -16.84 3.56
N LEU A 8 -25.69 -18.10 3.76
CA LEU A 8 -25.17 -18.94 2.67
C LEU A 8 -26.26 -19.29 1.64
N GLY A 9 -27.48 -19.58 2.08
CA GLY A 9 -28.59 -19.99 1.21
C GLY A 9 -29.18 -18.84 0.39
N GLU A 10 -29.19 -17.64 0.96
CA GLU A 10 -29.64 -16.43 0.25
C GLU A 10 -28.72 -16.07 -0.92
N LEU A 11 -27.40 -16.26 -0.76
CA LEU A 11 -26.41 -15.97 -1.80
C LEU A 11 -26.48 -16.97 -2.98
N GLU A 12 -26.68 -18.25 -2.69
CA GLU A 12 -26.86 -19.27 -3.73
C GLU A 12 -28.13 -19.02 -4.55
N SER A 13 -29.22 -18.54 -3.92
CA SER A 13 -30.46 -18.19 -4.61
C SER A 13 -30.32 -17.02 -5.59
N ILE A 14 -29.33 -16.15 -5.42
CA ILE A 14 -29.02 -15.03 -6.33
C ILE A 14 -27.97 -15.46 -7.38
N GLY A 15 -27.53 -16.72 -7.35
CA GLY A 15 -26.59 -17.29 -8.32
C GLY A 15 -25.12 -17.04 -7.98
N ILE A 16 -24.81 -16.55 -6.78
CA ILE A 16 -23.43 -16.40 -6.30
C ILE A 16 -23.00 -17.74 -5.69
N LYS A 17 -22.08 -18.44 -6.36
CA LYS A 17 -21.66 -19.76 -5.91
C LYS A 17 -20.61 -19.62 -4.81
N HIS A 18 -20.67 -20.48 -3.80
CA HIS A 18 -19.68 -20.51 -2.73
C HIS A 18 -18.24 -20.73 -3.25
N GLU A 19 -18.09 -21.36 -4.41
CA GLU A 19 -16.82 -21.60 -5.09
C GLU A 19 -16.19 -20.31 -5.62
N ASP A 20 -16.99 -19.31 -6.00
CA ASP A 20 -16.52 -18.01 -6.49
C ASP A 20 -15.76 -17.25 -5.40
N PHE A 21 -16.13 -17.45 -4.13
CA PHE A 21 -15.41 -16.87 -2.99
C PHE A 21 -14.07 -17.55 -2.73
N LYS A 22 -13.93 -18.87 -2.88
CA LYS A 22 -12.71 -19.58 -2.43
C LYS A 22 -11.41 -19.10 -3.11
N ASN A 23 -11.50 -18.57 -4.32
CA ASN A 23 -10.36 -18.10 -5.12
C ASN A 23 -10.44 -16.62 -5.55
N SER A 24 -11.29 -15.81 -4.91
CA SER A 24 -11.35 -14.38 -5.23
C SER A 24 -10.02 -13.67 -4.93
N GLU A 25 -9.74 -12.62 -5.70
CA GLU A 25 -8.56 -11.76 -5.49
C GLU A 25 -8.55 -11.18 -4.07
N GLU A 26 -9.73 -10.83 -3.55
CA GLU A 26 -9.96 -10.34 -2.19
C GLU A 26 -9.54 -11.36 -1.13
N ASN A 27 -9.90 -12.63 -1.29
CA ASN A 27 -9.53 -13.67 -0.33
C ASN A 27 -8.03 -13.96 -0.35
N GLN A 28 -7.40 -13.84 -1.51
CA GLN A 28 -5.95 -13.98 -1.62
C GLN A 28 -5.21 -12.73 -1.08
N ALA A 29 -5.77 -11.54 -1.26
CA ALA A 29 -5.28 -10.31 -0.63
C ALA A 29 -5.39 -10.41 0.90
N LEU A 30 -6.52 -10.85 1.43
CA LEU A 30 -6.73 -11.04 2.86
C LEU A 30 -5.77 -12.10 3.44
N LYS A 31 -5.55 -13.21 2.74
CA LYS A 31 -4.51 -14.20 3.10
C LYS A 31 -3.12 -13.57 3.17
N THR A 32 -2.77 -12.71 2.21
CA THR A 32 -1.46 -12.03 2.17
C THR A 32 -1.33 -11.04 3.32
N PHE A 33 -2.36 -10.23 3.56
CA PHE A 33 -2.42 -9.29 4.68
C PHE A 33 -2.21 -10.02 6.01
N ASN A 34 -3.02 -11.02 6.31
CA ASN A 34 -2.94 -11.77 7.57
C ASN A 34 -1.59 -12.49 7.74
N ARG A 35 -0.99 -12.98 6.66
CA ARG A 35 0.31 -13.68 6.71
C ARG A 35 1.49 -12.74 6.89
N THR A 36 1.43 -11.53 6.34
CA THR A 36 2.59 -10.65 6.21
C THR A 36 2.55 -9.43 7.14
N THR A 37 1.45 -9.28 7.89
CA THR A 37 1.35 -8.23 8.90
C THR A 37 2.28 -8.55 10.07
N ILE A 38 3.24 -7.67 10.33
CA ILE A 38 4.22 -7.76 11.41
C ILE A 38 4.15 -6.44 12.17
N PHE A 39 4.24 -6.49 13.50
CA PHE A 39 4.38 -5.29 14.32
C PHE A 39 5.85 -5.04 14.61
N GLN A 40 6.40 -3.92 14.12
CA GLN A 40 7.80 -3.55 14.23
C GLN A 40 7.93 -2.03 14.38
N ASN A 41 8.85 -1.56 15.22
CA ASN A 41 9.12 -0.13 15.45
C ASN A 41 7.85 0.69 15.79
N ASP A 42 6.99 0.15 16.66
CA ASP A 42 5.70 0.73 17.05
C ASP A 42 4.68 0.90 15.90
N CYS A 43 4.94 0.29 14.74
CA CYS A 43 4.10 0.34 13.54
C CYS A 43 3.73 -1.07 13.04
N TYR A 44 2.62 -1.18 12.33
CA TYR A 44 2.29 -2.39 11.58
C TYR A 44 2.86 -2.29 10.17
N GLU A 45 3.71 -3.24 9.81
CA GLU A 45 4.21 -3.45 8.45
C GLU A 45 3.44 -4.58 7.78
N VAL A 46 3.09 -4.42 6.50
CA VAL A 46 2.38 -5.46 5.74
C VAL A 46 2.83 -5.46 4.28
N GLN A 47 2.99 -6.64 3.71
CA GLN A 47 3.25 -6.75 2.28
C GLN A 47 2.00 -6.34 1.49
N LEU A 48 2.17 -5.58 0.40
CA LEU A 48 1.07 -5.15 -0.47
C LEU A 48 0.22 -6.35 -0.93
N PRO A 49 -1.03 -6.48 -0.44
CA PRO A 49 -1.87 -7.66 -0.68
C PRO A 49 -2.20 -7.95 -2.16
N TRP A 50 -2.16 -6.91 -2.99
CA TRP A 50 -2.53 -6.94 -4.41
C TRP A 50 -1.32 -6.95 -5.38
N LYS A 51 -0.08 -6.91 -4.88
CA LYS A 51 1.13 -6.94 -5.73
C LYS A 51 1.97 -8.17 -5.48
N ARG A 52 1.68 -9.23 -6.24
CA ARG A 52 2.31 -10.55 -6.10
C ARG A 52 3.61 -10.67 -6.89
N GLU A 53 3.72 -9.99 -8.03
CA GLU A 53 4.89 -10.07 -8.89
C GLU A 53 5.70 -8.78 -8.82
N TRP A 54 6.83 -8.86 -8.14
CA TRP A 54 7.88 -7.85 -8.22
C TRP A 54 8.64 -8.13 -9.52
N ARG A 55 8.07 -7.75 -10.67
CA ARG A 55 8.86 -7.75 -11.91
C ARG A 55 10.06 -6.86 -11.67
N ASP A 56 11.25 -7.42 -11.90
CA ASP A 56 12.53 -6.80 -11.65
C ASP A 56 12.51 -5.34 -12.11
N LEU A 57 12.63 -4.44 -11.13
CA LEU A 57 12.44 -3.00 -11.28
C LEU A 57 13.54 -2.34 -12.12
N THR A 58 14.47 -3.10 -12.67
CA THR A 58 15.73 -2.66 -13.27
C THR A 58 15.54 -1.62 -14.38
N VAL A 59 14.57 -1.83 -15.29
CA VAL A 59 14.26 -0.84 -16.36
C VAL A 59 13.53 0.40 -15.81
N THR A 60 12.84 0.26 -14.67
CA THR A 60 12.06 1.33 -14.05
C THR A 60 12.90 2.21 -13.12
N LEU A 61 14.00 1.69 -12.55
CA LEU A 61 14.86 2.44 -11.63
C LEU A 61 15.49 3.66 -12.29
N LEU A 62 16.05 3.54 -13.49
CA LEU A 62 16.63 4.67 -14.21
C LEU A 62 15.58 5.75 -14.49
N LYS A 63 14.40 5.36 -14.97
CA LYS A 63 13.29 6.28 -15.23
C LYS A 63 12.78 6.95 -13.96
N LYS A 64 12.70 6.21 -12.84
CA LYS A 64 12.35 6.77 -11.52
C LYS A 64 13.39 7.79 -11.06
N LYS A 65 14.69 7.48 -11.21
CA LYS A 65 15.79 8.38 -10.86
C LYS A 65 15.76 9.66 -11.69
N GLN A 66 15.56 9.56 -13.01
CA GLN A 66 15.43 10.72 -13.88
C GLN A 66 14.23 11.59 -13.49
N ARG A 67 13.05 10.99 -13.25
CA ARG A 67 11.86 11.71 -12.78
C ARG A 67 12.11 12.44 -11.47
N LEU A 68 12.79 11.80 -10.52
CA LEU A 68 13.14 12.41 -9.24
C LEU A 68 14.08 13.59 -9.44
N GLN A 69 15.12 13.45 -10.27
CA GLN A 69 16.06 14.54 -10.58
C GLN A 69 15.35 15.72 -11.27
N SER A 70 14.47 15.46 -12.24
CA SER A 70 13.68 16.52 -12.88
C SER A 70 12.79 17.25 -11.88
N LEU A 71 12.17 16.54 -10.94
CA LEU A 71 11.36 17.13 -9.88
C LEU A 71 12.22 18.02 -8.96
N GLN A 72 13.38 17.53 -8.52
CA GLN A 72 14.32 18.30 -7.70
C GLN A 72 14.75 19.58 -8.41
N ASN A 73 15.10 19.49 -9.69
CA ASN A 73 15.48 20.67 -10.49
C ASN A 73 14.33 21.67 -10.63
N ARG A 74 13.09 21.21 -10.80
CA ARG A 74 11.91 22.08 -10.84
C ARG A 74 11.71 22.78 -9.50
N LEU A 75 11.74 22.05 -8.39
CA LEU A 75 11.58 22.61 -7.04
C LEU A 75 12.66 23.65 -6.70
N ARG A 76 13.92 23.42 -7.12
CA ARG A 76 15.00 24.41 -6.94
C ARG A 76 14.75 25.72 -7.70
N ARG A 77 14.01 25.68 -8.81
CA ARG A 77 13.68 26.86 -9.63
C ARG A 77 12.41 27.57 -9.16
N THR A 78 11.60 26.94 -8.32
CA THR A 78 10.37 27.52 -7.75
C THR A 78 10.44 27.54 -6.21
N PRO A 79 11.06 28.57 -5.61
CA PRO A 79 11.31 28.64 -4.16
C PRO A 79 10.05 28.53 -3.31
N ASN A 80 8.95 29.16 -3.73
CA ASN A 80 7.68 29.14 -3.00
C ASN A 80 7.14 27.71 -2.88
N MET A 81 7.11 26.99 -4.00
CA MET A 81 6.67 25.60 -4.07
C MET A 81 7.54 24.71 -3.16
N TYR A 82 8.86 24.89 -3.17
CA TYR A 82 9.76 24.12 -2.30
C TYR A 82 9.47 24.35 -0.81
N SER A 83 9.23 25.61 -0.41
CA SER A 83 8.92 25.94 0.99
C SER A 83 7.63 25.29 1.46
N GLU A 84 6.56 25.40 0.68
CA GLU A 84 5.25 24.81 0.99
C GLU A 84 5.34 23.29 1.15
N TYR A 85 5.99 22.59 0.21
CA TYR A 85 6.17 21.14 0.32
C TYR A 85 7.03 20.76 1.53
N SER A 86 8.06 21.54 1.85
CA SER A 86 8.92 21.30 3.01
C SER A 86 8.16 21.42 4.33
N GLU A 87 7.26 22.39 4.44
CA GLU A 87 6.39 22.55 5.62
C GLU A 87 5.41 21.38 5.76
N ILE A 88 4.77 20.96 4.67
CA ILE A 88 3.85 19.80 4.69
C ILE A 88 4.59 18.53 5.12
N ILE A 89 5.80 18.28 4.59
CA ILE A 89 6.61 17.11 4.98
C ILE A 89 6.94 17.15 6.47
N LYS A 90 7.28 18.32 7.04
CA LYS A 90 7.53 18.47 8.48
C LYS A 90 6.28 18.20 9.32
N ILE A 91 5.11 18.65 8.87
CA ILE A 91 3.83 18.38 9.54
C ILE A 91 3.57 16.87 9.55
N TYR A 92 3.74 16.18 8.42
CA TYR A 92 3.51 14.74 8.33
C TYR A 92 4.52 13.92 9.15
N LEU A 93 5.79 14.35 9.22
CA LEU A 93 6.78 13.76 10.12
C LEU A 93 6.35 13.91 11.59
N LYS A 94 5.88 15.09 11.98
CA LYS A 94 5.40 15.34 13.36
C LYS A 94 4.15 14.53 13.70
N GLN A 95 3.29 14.28 12.71
CA GLN A 95 2.08 13.48 12.86
C GLN A 95 2.32 11.97 12.74
N ILE A 96 3.57 11.53 12.52
CA ILE A 96 3.94 10.12 12.35
C ILE A 96 3.16 9.48 11.17
N ILE A 97 2.82 10.29 10.17
CA ILE A 97 2.21 9.82 8.91
C ILE A 97 3.30 9.29 7.98
N ILE A 98 4.48 9.92 8.03
CA ILE A 98 5.67 9.51 7.31
C ILE A 98 6.84 9.42 8.28
N GLU A 99 7.80 8.56 7.96
CA GLU A 99 9.03 8.37 8.70
C GLU A 99 10.25 8.55 7.81
N ARG A 100 11.42 8.73 8.41
CA ARG A 100 12.67 8.72 7.65
C ARG A 100 13.05 7.28 7.37
N GLY A 101 13.09 6.90 6.10
CA GLY A 101 13.60 5.60 5.70
C GLY A 101 15.09 5.46 6.01
N GLU A 102 15.53 4.22 6.25
CA GLU A 102 16.95 3.91 6.40
C GLU A 102 17.71 4.23 5.10
N GLU A 103 18.84 4.93 5.23
CA GLU A 103 19.70 5.23 4.09
C GLU A 103 20.46 3.95 3.74
N THR A 104 19.92 3.16 2.80
CA THR A 104 20.64 2.01 2.23
C THR A 104 21.90 2.52 1.54
N ARG A 105 23.04 2.31 2.19
CA ARG A 105 24.39 2.57 1.66
C ARG A 105 24.72 1.65 0.49
#